data_AF-A0A4Y9ZUC1-F1
#
_entry.id   AF-A0A4Y9ZUC1-F1
#
_cell.length_a   1.000
_cell.length_b   1.000
_cell.length_c   1.000
_cell.angle_alpha   90.00
_cell.angle_beta   90.00
_cell.angle_gamma   90.00
#
_symmetry.space_group_name_H-M   'P 1'
#
loop_
_entity.id
_entity.type
_entity.pdbx_description
1 polymer ?
#
loop_
_entity_poly.entity_id
_entity_poly.type
_entity_poly.pdbx_seq_one_letter_code
_entity_poly.pdbx_strand_id
1 'polypeptide(L)'
;MSSGYDLYFVEFELDTHGNKVLDPVWGYKLTERSQKARREYRRSIVKGREPMHDLPIHLRTDLRLPHLKPPRLQYGLAFTNQHIMDCVAHYKIPLMDVPPEQHHIRICDAILKVTQLLTVACQMLIHITVPVDVENGWMIGLYDNYNWWTERLVEEEEEEVVDMIREVLKIDSSSPLQWYYDSRQP
;
A
#
# COMPACT_ATOMS: atom_id res chain seq x y z
N MET A 1 13.92 24.16 -8.84
CA MET A 1 14.29 23.10 -9.80
C MET A 1 13.01 22.40 -10.21
N SER A 2 12.55 22.58 -11.46
CA SER A 2 11.35 21.90 -11.98
C SER A 2 11.59 20.39 -11.99
N SER A 3 10.86 19.65 -11.17
CA SER A 3 10.82 18.19 -11.28
C SER A 3 10.02 17.84 -12.54
N GLY A 4 10.72 17.57 -13.63
CA GLY A 4 10.16 17.00 -14.84
C GLY A 4 9.70 15.58 -14.57
N TYR A 5 8.51 15.43 -14.00
CA TYR A 5 7.78 14.18 -14.04
C TYR A 5 6.78 14.35 -15.19
N ASP A 6 7.12 13.79 -16.36
CA ASP A 6 6.14 13.64 -17.42
C ASP A 6 5.03 12.73 -16.89
N LEU A 7 3.87 13.33 -16.59
CA LEU A 7 2.64 12.62 -16.31
C LEU A 7 2.38 11.69 -17.50
N TYR A 8 2.47 10.38 -17.28
CA TYR A 8 2.21 9.42 -18.35
C TYR A 8 0.74 9.48 -18.74
N PHE A 9 0.46 9.35 -20.04
CA PHE A 9 -0.90 9.38 -20.54
C PHE A 9 -1.64 8.08 -20.17
N VAL A 10 -2.85 8.22 -19.62
CA VAL A 10 -3.69 7.09 -19.20
C VAL A 10 -4.69 6.79 -20.32
N GLU A 11 -4.54 5.63 -20.93
CA GLU A 11 -5.41 5.07 -21.97
C GLU A 11 -6.14 3.86 -21.39
N PHE A 12 -7.44 3.77 -21.71
CA PHE A 12 -8.30 2.66 -21.27
C PHE A 12 -8.58 1.72 -22.45
N GLU A 13 -8.74 0.44 -22.16
CA GLU A 13 -9.26 -0.50 -23.15
C GLU A 13 -10.71 -0.15 -23.48
N LEU A 14 -11.04 -0.21 -24.78
CA LEU A 14 -12.38 0.02 -25.29
C LEU A 14 -12.97 -1.29 -25.82
N ASP A 15 -14.27 -1.48 -25.64
CA ASP A 15 -15.03 -2.58 -26.22
C ASP A 15 -15.30 -2.35 -27.72
N THR A 16 -16.00 -3.30 -28.37
CA THR A 16 -16.35 -3.20 -29.79
C THR A 16 -17.28 -2.04 -30.14
N HIS A 17 -17.87 -1.37 -29.15
CA HIS A 17 -18.75 -0.21 -29.29
C HIS A 17 -18.04 1.11 -28.94
N GLY A 18 -16.77 1.06 -28.55
CA GLY A 18 -15.99 2.23 -28.14
C GLY A 18 -16.18 2.64 -26.68
N ASN A 19 -16.83 1.83 -25.85
CA ASN A 19 -16.99 2.13 -24.41
C ASN A 19 -15.82 1.56 -23.61
N LYS A 20 -15.49 2.20 -22.48
CA LYS A 20 -14.43 1.72 -21.60
C LYS A 20 -14.80 0.37 -20.97
N VAL A 21 -13.87 -0.58 -21.02
CA VAL A 21 -14.02 -1.88 -20.37
C VAL A 21 -13.90 -1.72 -18.86
N LEU A 22 -14.87 -2.24 -18.10
CA LEU A 22 -14.86 -2.19 -16.64
C LEU A 22 -13.84 -3.16 -16.06
N ASP A 23 -13.19 -2.74 -14.97
CA ASP A 23 -12.26 -3.54 -14.19
C ASP A 23 -12.66 -3.47 -12.72
N PRO A 24 -12.90 -4.60 -12.03
CA PRO A 24 -13.37 -4.58 -10.64
C PRO A 24 -12.33 -4.03 -9.65
N VAL A 25 -11.05 -3.99 -10.02
CA VAL A 25 -9.93 -3.55 -9.18
C VAL A 25 -9.52 -2.11 -9.47
N TRP A 26 -9.62 -1.67 -10.73
CA TRP A 26 -9.19 -0.34 -11.18
C TRP A 26 -10.33 0.56 -11.68
N GLY A 27 -11.57 0.08 -11.68
CA GLY A 27 -12.75 0.74 -12.21
C GLY A 27 -12.87 0.55 -13.71
N TYR A 28 -11.82 0.92 -14.44
CA TYR A 28 -11.66 0.65 -15.88
C TYR A 28 -10.34 -0.02 -16.18
N LYS A 29 -10.36 -0.90 -17.18
CA LYS A 29 -9.17 -1.63 -17.62
C LYS A 29 -8.23 -0.69 -18.38
N LEU A 30 -6.96 -0.66 -17.93
CA LEU A 30 -5.91 0.11 -18.59
C LEU A 30 -5.32 -0.66 -19.76
N THR A 31 -4.94 0.02 -20.84
CA THR A 31 -4.17 -0.60 -21.93
C THR A 31 -2.82 -1.11 -21.43
N GLU A 32 -2.25 -2.11 -22.08
CA GLU A 32 -0.90 -2.61 -21.77
C GLU A 32 0.15 -1.48 -21.79
N ARG A 33 0.01 -0.53 -22.73
CA ARG A 33 0.86 0.65 -22.83
C ARG A 33 0.78 1.51 -21.58
N SER A 34 -0.42 1.82 -21.10
CA SER A 34 -0.60 2.63 -19.88
C SER A 34 -0.19 1.88 -18.61
N GLN A 35 -0.39 0.56 -18.55
CA GLN A 35 0.14 -0.25 -17.45
C GLN A 35 1.67 -0.20 -17.41
N LYS A 36 2.34 -0.36 -18.56
CA LYS A 36 3.80 -0.26 -18.67
C LYS A 36 4.31 1.13 -18.29
N ALA A 37 3.69 2.19 -18.82
CA ALA A 37 4.07 3.56 -18.50
C ALA A 37 3.89 3.88 -17.01
N ARG A 38 2.81 3.37 -16.38
CA ARG A 38 2.61 3.45 -14.93
C ARG A 38 3.73 2.75 -14.16
N ARG A 39 4.11 1.52 -14.54
CA ARG A 39 5.22 0.80 -13.89
C ARG A 39 6.55 1.54 -14.05
N GLU A 40 6.84 2.09 -15.23
CA GLU A 40 8.04 2.89 -15.48
C GLU A 40 8.08 4.17 -14.62
N TYR A 41 6.95 4.87 -14.53
CA TYR A 41 6.80 6.01 -13.64
C TYR A 41 7.02 5.64 -12.17
N ARG A 42 6.45 4.53 -11.69
CA ARG A 42 6.68 4.10 -10.31
C ARG A 42 8.12 3.68 -10.06
N ARG A 43 8.77 3.01 -11.02
CA ARG A 43 10.20 2.68 -10.95
C ARG A 43 11.08 3.92 -10.84
N SER A 44 10.74 5.02 -11.51
CA SER A 44 11.52 6.26 -11.41
C SER A 44 11.38 6.91 -10.03
N ILE A 45 10.21 6.82 -9.39
CA ILE A 45 9.99 7.30 -8.01
C ILE A 45 10.72 6.42 -6.99
N VAL A 46 10.70 5.10 -7.18
CA VAL A 46 11.29 4.13 -6.24
C VAL A 46 12.82 4.15 -6.27
N LYS A 47 13.44 4.66 -7.34
CA LYS A 47 14.90 4.70 -7.48
C LYS A 47 15.56 5.47 -6.33
N GLY A 48 16.42 4.79 -5.56
CA GLY A 48 17.06 5.32 -4.35
C GLY A 48 16.19 5.31 -3.10
N ARG A 49 15.00 4.72 -3.18
CA ARG A 49 13.99 4.54 -2.11
C ARG A 49 13.45 3.11 -2.13
N GLU A 50 14.27 2.16 -2.55
CA GLU A 50 13.90 0.75 -2.64
C GLU A 50 13.52 0.18 -1.25
N PRO A 51 12.59 -0.79 -1.18
CA PRO A 51 12.27 -1.47 0.08
C PRO A 51 13.50 -2.13 0.70
N MET A 52 13.66 -2.01 2.01
CA MET A 52 14.85 -2.50 2.74
C MET A 52 14.45 -3.53 3.78
N HIS A 53 15.25 -4.60 3.91
CA HIS A 53 15.06 -5.56 5.00
C HIS A 53 15.42 -4.94 6.35
N ASP A 54 16.58 -4.30 6.43
CA ASP A 54 17.09 -3.67 7.65
C ASP A 54 17.09 -2.15 7.51
N LEU A 55 16.65 -1.45 8.56
CA LEU A 55 16.67 0.01 8.59
C LEU A 55 18.09 0.53 8.90
N PRO A 56 18.73 1.26 7.96
CA PRO A 56 20.04 1.87 8.18
C PRO A 56 20.04 2.83 9.36
N ILE A 57 21.15 2.89 10.11
CA ILE A 57 21.28 3.70 11.34
C ILE A 57 20.98 5.18 11.08
N HIS A 58 21.42 5.72 9.95
CA HIS A 58 21.20 7.14 9.61
C HIS A 58 19.74 7.50 9.30
N LEU A 59 18.88 6.50 9.10
CA LEU A 59 17.43 6.66 8.93
C LEU A 59 16.65 6.39 10.22
N ARG A 60 17.31 5.93 11.28
CA ARG A 60 16.67 5.78 12.60
C ARG A 60 16.56 7.15 13.25
N THR A 61 15.38 7.45 13.79
CA THR A 61 15.23 8.64 14.61
C THR A 61 15.90 8.40 15.96
N ASP A 62 16.78 9.32 16.36
CA ASP A 62 17.37 9.35 17.70
C ASP A 62 16.75 10.50 18.49
N LEU A 63 16.03 10.18 19.58
CA LEU A 63 15.42 11.17 20.46
C LEU A 63 16.44 12.15 21.06
N ARG A 64 17.71 11.75 21.14
CA ARG A 64 18.81 12.61 21.62
C ARG A 64 19.25 13.64 20.59
N LEU A 65 18.86 13.48 19.33
CA LEU A 65 19.23 14.35 18.21
C LEU A 65 17.96 14.87 17.49
N PRO A 66 17.09 15.66 18.16
CA PRO A 66 15.79 16.08 17.62
C PRO A 66 15.88 16.99 16.38
N HIS A 67 17.07 17.52 16.08
CA HIS A 67 17.33 18.32 14.88
C HIS A 67 17.52 17.45 13.63
N LEU A 68 17.88 16.17 13.79
CA LEU A 68 17.91 15.21 12.70
C LEU A 68 16.49 14.68 12.49
N LYS A 69 15.90 15.04 11.35
CA LYS A 69 14.57 14.57 10.93
C LYS A 69 14.74 13.71 9.69
N PRO A 70 15.09 12.42 9.83
CA PRO A 70 15.16 11.53 8.69
C PRO A 70 13.77 11.45 8.01
N PRO A 71 13.72 11.07 6.72
CA PRO A 71 12.44 10.77 6.08
C PRO A 71 11.68 9.72 6.89
N ARG A 72 10.36 9.67 6.76
CA ARG A 72 9.55 8.68 7.47
C ARG A 72 9.53 7.37 6.69
N LEU A 73 9.86 6.28 7.38
CA LEU A 73 9.78 4.93 6.85
C LEU A 73 8.91 4.09 7.76
N GLN A 74 8.09 3.23 7.16
CA GLN A 74 7.25 2.28 7.87
C GLN A 74 7.75 0.87 7.64
N TYR A 75 7.75 0.06 8.70
CA TYR A 75 7.99 -1.36 8.63
C TYR A 75 6.66 -2.10 8.54
N GLY A 76 6.54 -3.03 7.61
CA GLY A 76 5.33 -3.82 7.50
C GLY A 76 5.18 -4.57 6.19
N LEU A 77 3.94 -4.93 5.88
CA LEU A 77 3.58 -5.80 4.77
C LEU A 77 2.87 -5.02 3.66
N ALA A 78 3.48 -4.97 2.48
CA ALA A 78 2.93 -4.30 1.31
C ALA A 78 1.99 -5.22 0.52
N PHE A 79 0.97 -4.63 -0.11
CA PHE A 79 -0.02 -5.35 -0.89
C PHE A 79 -0.65 -4.52 -2.01
N THR A 80 -1.41 -5.19 -2.87
CA THR A 80 -2.02 -4.62 -4.07
C THR A 80 -3.51 -4.30 -3.86
N ASN A 81 -4.10 -3.52 -4.77
CA ASN A 81 -5.56 -3.35 -4.81
C ASN A 81 -6.30 -4.68 -4.97
N GLN A 82 -5.69 -5.68 -5.61
CA GLN A 82 -6.29 -6.99 -5.81
C GLN A 82 -6.54 -7.67 -4.45
N HIS A 83 -5.54 -7.66 -3.55
CA HIS A 83 -5.69 -8.24 -2.21
C HIS A 83 -6.86 -7.61 -1.42
N ILE A 84 -7.03 -6.28 -1.51
CA ILE A 84 -8.18 -5.60 -0.88
C ILE A 84 -9.50 -6.06 -1.48
N MET A 85 -9.61 -6.07 -2.81
CA MET A 85 -10.86 -6.43 -3.47
C MET A 85 -11.22 -7.91 -3.30
N ASP A 86 -10.22 -8.79 -3.26
CA ASP A 86 -10.39 -10.22 -2.97
C ASP A 86 -10.85 -10.44 -1.52
N CYS A 87 -10.28 -9.69 -0.57
CA CYS A 87 -10.74 -9.68 0.82
C CYS A 87 -12.20 -9.22 0.91
N VAL A 88 -12.56 -8.10 0.27
CA VAL A 88 -13.94 -7.60 0.21
C VAL A 88 -14.89 -8.67 -0.33
N ALA A 89 -14.52 -9.32 -1.43
CA ALA A 89 -15.35 -10.36 -2.04
C ALA A 89 -15.49 -11.59 -1.12
N HIS A 90 -14.39 -12.01 -0.48
CA HIS A 90 -14.36 -13.17 0.40
C HIS A 90 -15.25 -13.00 1.63
N TYR A 91 -15.13 -11.86 2.31
CA TYR A 91 -15.92 -11.53 3.49
C TYR A 91 -17.28 -10.88 3.17
N LYS A 92 -17.61 -10.74 1.88
CA LYS A 92 -18.86 -10.12 1.39
C LYS A 92 -19.10 -8.74 2.01
N ILE A 93 -18.04 -7.95 2.11
CA ILE A 93 -18.07 -6.61 2.71
C ILE A 93 -18.93 -5.72 1.79
N PRO A 94 -20.04 -5.14 2.27
CA PRO A 94 -20.85 -4.25 1.46
C PRO A 94 -20.06 -2.97 1.20
N LEU A 95 -19.87 -2.59 -0.06
CA LEU A 95 -19.22 -1.34 -0.44
C LEU A 95 -20.25 -0.29 -0.87
N MET A 96 -19.85 0.99 -0.84
CA MET A 96 -20.63 2.08 -1.41
C MET A 96 -20.90 1.81 -2.89
N ASP A 97 -22.16 2.01 -3.29
CA ASP A 97 -22.57 1.96 -4.69
C ASP A 97 -22.26 3.31 -5.34
N VAL A 98 -21.21 3.33 -6.16
CA VAL A 98 -20.73 4.53 -6.83
C VAL A 98 -20.53 4.23 -8.32
N PRO A 99 -20.71 5.24 -9.20
CA PRO A 99 -20.40 5.09 -10.62
C PRO A 99 -18.93 4.69 -10.84
N PRO A 100 -18.60 3.96 -11.92
CA PRO A 100 -17.24 3.52 -12.20
C PRO A 100 -16.20 4.66 -12.29
N GLU A 101 -16.61 5.86 -12.68
CA GLU A 101 -15.75 7.06 -12.71
C GLU A 101 -15.28 7.47 -11.31
N GLN A 102 -16.03 7.08 -10.28
CA GLN A 102 -15.74 7.33 -8.87
C GLN A 102 -15.15 6.10 -8.17
N HIS A 103 -14.54 5.17 -8.91
CA HIS A 103 -13.94 3.96 -8.36
C HIS A 103 -12.92 4.21 -7.24
N HIS A 104 -12.23 5.36 -7.26
CA HIS A 104 -11.34 5.75 -6.17
C HIS A 104 -12.07 5.87 -4.82
N ILE A 105 -13.32 6.34 -4.79
CA ILE A 105 -14.16 6.41 -3.60
C ILE A 105 -14.49 4.99 -3.10
N ARG A 106 -14.78 4.07 -4.02
CA ARG A 106 -15.04 2.66 -3.72
C ARG A 106 -13.82 1.98 -3.10
N ILE A 107 -12.62 2.26 -3.61
CA ILE A 107 -11.37 1.76 -3.02
C ILE A 107 -11.13 2.33 -1.62
N CYS A 108 -11.36 3.64 -1.41
CA CYS A 108 -11.25 4.24 -0.08
C CYS A 108 -12.21 3.58 0.93
N ASP A 109 -13.45 3.30 0.52
CA ASP A 109 -14.43 2.59 1.34
C ASP A 109 -13.98 1.15 1.67
N ALA A 110 -13.45 0.44 0.67
CA ALA A 110 -12.90 -0.89 0.84
C ALA A 110 -11.74 -0.91 1.85
N ILE A 111 -10.80 0.03 1.73
CA ILE A 111 -9.67 0.17 2.66
C ILE A 111 -10.15 0.43 4.07
N LEU A 112 -11.11 1.33 4.25
CA LEU A 112 -11.66 1.65 5.57
C LEU A 112 -12.30 0.43 6.22
N LYS A 113 -13.12 -0.32 5.47
CA LYS A 113 -13.80 -1.52 5.98
C LYS A 113 -12.85 -2.69 6.22
N VAL A 114 -11.87 -2.90 5.34
CA VAL A 114 -10.83 -3.92 5.54
C VAL A 114 -9.93 -3.56 6.73
N THR A 115 -9.60 -2.29 6.94
CA THR A 115 -8.87 -1.83 8.12
C THR A 115 -9.65 -2.12 9.41
N GLN A 116 -10.96 -1.88 9.41
CA GLN A 116 -11.83 -2.21 10.54
C GLN A 116 -11.87 -3.73 10.80
N LEU A 117 -12.00 -4.54 9.75
CA LEU A 117 -11.97 -5.99 9.86
C LEU A 117 -10.66 -6.48 10.50
N LEU A 118 -9.51 -6.00 9.99
CA LEU A 118 -8.20 -6.36 10.52
C LEU A 118 -8.00 -5.86 11.94
N THR A 119 -8.48 -4.66 12.27
CA THR A 119 -8.40 -4.12 13.64
C THR A 119 -9.14 -5.00 14.64
N VAL A 120 -10.32 -5.50 14.26
CA VAL A 120 -11.10 -6.43 15.09
C VAL A 120 -10.42 -7.79 15.18
N ALA A 121 -9.90 -8.30 14.06
CA ALA A 121 -9.25 -9.60 14.01
C ALA A 121 -7.97 -9.62 14.88
N CYS A 122 -7.07 -8.66 14.66
CA CYS A 122 -5.78 -8.59 15.34
C CYS A 122 -5.88 -8.00 16.76
N GLN A 123 -7.06 -7.55 17.20
CA GLN A 123 -7.27 -6.87 18.49
C GLN A 123 -6.33 -5.67 18.73
N MET A 124 -5.85 -5.05 17.66
CA MET A 124 -4.95 -3.90 17.69
C MET A 124 -5.35 -2.88 16.63
N LEU A 125 -4.99 -1.62 16.83
CA LEU A 125 -5.26 -0.60 15.83
C LEU A 125 -4.38 -0.80 14.59
N ILE A 126 -4.99 -1.21 13.49
CA ILE A 126 -4.28 -1.42 12.22
C ILE A 126 -4.31 -0.14 11.37
N HIS A 127 -3.17 0.20 10.78
CA HIS A 127 -3.04 1.36 9.91
C HIS A 127 -2.58 0.96 8.50
N ILE A 128 -3.42 1.26 7.50
CA ILE A 128 -3.06 1.15 6.08
C ILE A 128 -2.46 2.48 5.60
N THR A 129 -1.27 2.42 5.01
CA THR A 129 -0.59 3.57 4.36
C THR A 129 -0.26 3.26 2.89
N VAL A 130 0.36 4.22 2.21
CA VAL A 130 0.84 4.10 0.83
C VAL A 130 2.37 4.03 0.81
N PRO A 131 2.97 2.85 0.58
CA PRO A 131 4.41 2.70 0.45
C PRO A 131 4.93 3.30 -0.86
N VAL A 132 6.18 3.75 -0.86
CA VAL A 132 6.95 3.92 -2.09
C VAL A 132 7.37 2.52 -2.58
N ASP A 133 6.57 1.95 -3.46
CA ASP A 133 6.84 0.68 -4.12
C ASP A 133 6.34 0.68 -5.59
N VAL A 134 6.92 -0.20 -6.41
CA VAL A 134 6.57 -0.31 -7.83
C VAL A 134 5.22 -0.98 -8.02
N GLU A 135 5.00 -2.10 -7.34
CA GLU A 135 3.85 -2.97 -7.60
C GLU A 135 2.74 -2.74 -6.57
N ASN A 136 3.11 -2.62 -5.30
CA ASN A 136 2.19 -2.50 -4.19
C ASN A 136 1.66 -1.07 -4.06
N GLY A 137 0.34 -0.94 -3.93
CA GLY A 137 -0.34 0.35 -3.77
C GLY A 137 -0.50 0.75 -2.31
N TRP A 138 -0.41 -0.22 -1.40
CA TRP A 138 -0.77 -0.08 0.00
C TRP A 138 0.16 -0.93 0.86
N MET A 139 0.23 -0.63 2.14
CA MET A 139 0.86 -1.49 3.14
C MET A 139 0.14 -1.37 4.47
N ILE A 140 0.23 -2.40 5.30
CA ILE A 140 -0.04 -2.29 6.73
C ILE A 140 1.29 -1.96 7.39
N GLY A 141 1.35 -0.80 8.03
CA GLY A 141 2.50 -0.41 8.84
C GLY A 141 2.32 -0.92 10.27
N LEU A 142 3.29 -1.69 10.75
CA LEU A 142 3.33 -2.16 12.15
C LEU A 142 3.89 -1.06 13.05
N TYR A 143 4.97 -0.41 12.60
CA TYR A 143 5.61 0.72 13.27
C TYR A 143 6.44 1.50 12.24
N ASP A 144 7.02 2.62 12.67
CA ASP A 144 7.86 3.48 11.85
C ASP A 144 9.20 3.81 12.53
N ASN A 145 10.09 4.46 11.80
CA ASN A 145 11.42 4.80 12.28
C ASN A 145 11.42 5.82 13.44
N TYR A 146 10.28 6.40 13.81
CA TYR A 146 10.06 7.34 14.91
C TYR A 146 9.40 6.71 16.14
N ASN A 147 8.88 5.50 16.06
CA ASN A 147 8.21 4.86 17.20
C ASN A 147 8.57 3.38 17.38
N TRP A 148 9.47 2.82 16.55
CA TRP A 148 9.89 1.42 16.63
C TRP A 148 10.40 0.96 18.00
N TRP A 149 10.90 1.86 18.85
CA TRP A 149 11.37 1.49 20.19
C TRP A 149 10.24 1.37 21.24
N THR A 150 9.04 1.92 20.97
CA THR A 150 7.87 1.80 21.87
C THR A 150 6.77 0.92 21.30
N GLU A 151 6.61 0.89 19.98
CA GLU A 151 5.49 0.20 19.31
C GLU A 151 5.86 -1.19 18.79
N ARG A 152 7.14 -1.57 18.81
CA ARG A 152 7.55 -2.90 18.36
C ARG A 152 7.02 -3.95 19.31
N LEU A 153 6.21 -4.85 18.76
CA LEU A 153 5.68 -6.02 19.43
C LEU A 153 6.81 -7.00 19.80
N VAL A 154 6.56 -7.88 20.77
CA VAL A 154 7.44 -9.03 20.97
C VAL A 154 7.35 -9.96 19.75
N GLU A 155 8.39 -10.76 19.52
CA GLU A 155 8.54 -11.54 18.29
C GLU A 155 7.34 -12.48 18.04
N GLU A 156 6.83 -13.11 19.08
CA GLU A 156 5.67 -14.01 18.99
C GLU A 156 4.37 -13.26 18.64
N GLU A 157 4.15 -12.08 19.21
CA GLU A 157 2.99 -11.24 18.91
C GLU A 157 3.07 -10.64 17.50
N GLU A 158 4.28 -10.25 17.05
CA GLU A 158 4.50 -9.76 15.69
C GLU A 158 4.18 -10.87 14.67
N GLU A 159 4.64 -12.10 14.91
CA GLU A 159 4.36 -13.25 14.05
C GLU A 159 2.86 -13.54 13.96
N GLU A 160 2.16 -13.60 15.10
CA GLU A 160 0.71 -13.85 15.14
C GLU A 160 -0.09 -12.79 14.35
N VAL A 161 0.23 -11.51 14.57
CA VAL A 161 -0.42 -10.40 13.88
C VAL A 161 -0.17 -10.49 12.37
N VAL A 162 1.07 -10.75 11.97
CA VAL A 162 1.45 -10.79 10.55
C VAL A 162 0.81 -11.98 9.83
N ASP A 163 0.74 -13.14 10.47
CA ASP A 163 0.09 -14.31 9.89
C ASP A 163 -1.42 -14.11 9.75
N MET A 164 -2.05 -13.46 10.73
CA MET A 164 -3.46 -13.09 10.62
C MET A 164 -3.71 -12.09 9.47
N ILE A 165 -2.83 -11.09 9.32
CA ILE A 165 -2.90 -10.16 8.19
C ILE A 165 -2.77 -10.90 6.85
N ARG A 166 -1.80 -11.82 6.76
CA ARG A 166 -1.58 -12.63 5.55
C ARG A 166 -2.80 -13.47 5.22
N GLU A 167 -3.43 -14.09 6.22
CA GLU A 167 -4.63 -14.90 6.02
C GLU A 167 -5.80 -14.04 5.51
N VAL A 168 -6.10 -12.94 6.19
CA VAL A 168 -7.24 -12.06 5.86
C VAL A 168 -7.08 -11.44 4.47
N LEU A 169 -5.88 -10.96 4.14
CA LEU A 169 -5.60 -10.33 2.84
C LEU A 169 -5.16 -11.32 1.75
N LYS A 170 -5.02 -12.61 2.08
CA LYS A 170 -4.50 -13.66 1.20
C LYS A 170 -3.15 -13.30 0.58
N ILE A 171 -2.28 -12.69 1.38
CA ILE A 171 -0.91 -12.37 0.96
C ILE A 171 -0.08 -13.64 1.08
N ASP A 172 0.73 -13.91 0.06
CA ASP A 172 1.64 -15.05 0.04
C ASP A 172 2.54 -15.03 1.29
N SER A 173 2.66 -16.17 1.98
CA SER A 173 3.48 -16.32 3.18
C SER A 173 4.96 -16.04 2.94
N SER A 174 5.42 -16.15 1.68
CA SER A 174 6.78 -15.76 1.27
C SER A 174 7.00 -14.25 1.16
N SER A 175 5.94 -13.43 1.22
CA SER A 175 6.05 -11.98 1.18
C SER A 175 6.73 -11.46 2.47
N PRO A 176 7.90 -10.81 2.36
CA PRO A 176 8.66 -10.38 3.52
C PRO A 176 8.07 -9.09 4.12
N LEU A 177 8.28 -8.91 5.42
CA LEU A 177 8.20 -7.60 6.05
C LEU A 177 9.42 -6.78 5.62
N GLN A 178 9.20 -5.52 5.26
CA GLN A 178 10.27 -4.63 4.84
C GLN A 178 9.99 -3.21 5.31
N TRP A 179 11.03 -2.38 5.30
CA TRP A 179 10.97 -0.95 5.46
C TRP A 179 10.69 -0.26 4.12
N TYR A 180 9.64 0.56 4.09
CA TYR A 180 9.22 1.34 2.94
C TYR A 180 9.22 2.82 3.29
N TYR A 181 9.60 3.68 2.35
CA TYR A 181 9.37 5.12 2.48
C TYR A 181 7.87 5.41 2.46
N ASP A 182 7.39 6.30 3.34
CA ASP A 182 5.99 6.74 3.32
C ASP A 182 5.80 7.79 2.21
N SER A 183 4.98 7.47 1.21
CA SER A 183 4.73 8.38 0.08
C SER A 183 4.01 9.68 0.49
N ARG A 184 3.39 9.72 1.67
CA ARG A 184 2.69 10.92 2.18
C ARG A 184 3.63 11.90 2.88
N GLN A 185 4.85 11.48 3.22
CA GLN A 185 5.85 12.31 3.89
C GLN A 185 7.23 12.17 3.20
N PRO A 186 7.36 12.73 1.99
CA PRO A 186 8.53 12.55 1.12
C PRO A 186 9.81 13.27 1.56
#